data_AF-A0A916MGR6-F1
#
_entry.id   AF-A0A916MGR6-F1
#
_cell.length_a   1.000
_cell.length_b   1.000
_cell.length_c   1.000
_cell.angle_alpha   90.00
_cell.angle_beta   90.00
_cell.angle_gamma   90.00
#
_symmetry.space_group_name_H-M   'P 1'
#
loop_
_entity.id
_entity.type
_entity.pdbx_description
1 polymer ?
#
loop_
_entity_poly.entity_id
_entity_poly.type
_entity_poly.pdbx_seq_one_letter_code
_entity_poly.pdbx_strand_id
1 'polypeptide(L)'
;MVRILLVVALCTLTLIPHEVFAARKNVIVGFRQKPGLQEHAKITSLWGHVKRSHKLIPALTAELPDTEIESLRRDPRVAYVVEDVTVSLPPVSSQSVVTPEYAESWGVQRIGAATAASRNVRGAGVKVAIIDTGIDSSHPDLNQNYRGGYNFITETAPPLDDSSNSHGTHVAGIIAAKDNGAGVVGVAPDAELYALKVLDHLGFGSLSGLIAAIEWAITNKMDVINMSLGGLTVDLPPFKDACDRAVAAGIVIVAAAGNSGIEQVNYPAAYESAIAVSSVDRNDQRAASSNYGSAVELAAPGVDIPSTARDGGYTTLSGTSQAVPHVVGAAALVISQGVQDANGNGTRVDEVRSRLNSTATDLGAIGRDPFFGYGLVDVAKATETADQPATYRYTLKTTFSDPLKNAIKFTLPAGTYEMSVTNSGLNAVLGKVEVNGIIDINQSFIHWFGRNKSQTFAVGLEFPGGEGKIVVVPIGKRGASAEILITRKN
;
A
#
# COMPACT_ATOMS: atom_id res chain seq x y z
N MET A 1 -51.40 -25.60 -78.75
CA MET A 1 -51.55 -24.57 -77.70
C MET A 1 -51.04 -25.14 -76.39
N VAL A 2 -49.77 -24.93 -76.04
CA VAL A 2 -49.30 -25.02 -74.64
C VAL A 2 -48.16 -24.01 -74.51
N ARG A 3 -48.39 -22.94 -73.75
CA ARG A 3 -47.38 -21.93 -73.38
C ARG A 3 -46.54 -22.51 -72.24
N ILE A 4 -45.24 -22.61 -72.43
CA ILE A 4 -44.27 -22.87 -71.36
C ILE A 4 -44.03 -21.54 -70.65
N LEU A 5 -44.48 -21.43 -69.41
CA LEU A 5 -44.16 -20.30 -68.52
C LEU A 5 -42.87 -20.66 -67.76
N LEU A 6 -41.78 -19.97 -68.10
CA LEU A 6 -40.52 -20.06 -67.38
C LEU A 6 -40.64 -19.24 -66.08
N VAL A 7 -40.75 -19.90 -64.93
CA VAL A 7 -40.68 -19.22 -63.63
C VAL A 7 -39.21 -19.15 -63.22
N VAL A 8 -38.61 -17.98 -63.41
CA VAL A 8 -37.30 -17.65 -62.86
C VAL A 8 -37.48 -17.41 -61.36
N ALA A 9 -37.03 -18.34 -60.55
CA ALA A 9 -36.91 -18.15 -59.11
C ALA A 9 -35.77 -17.15 -58.85
N LEU A 10 -36.14 -15.89 -58.61
CA LEU A 10 -35.22 -14.85 -58.16
C LEU A 10 -34.88 -15.15 -56.70
N CYS A 11 -33.85 -15.95 -56.45
CA CYS A 11 -33.22 -16.03 -55.14
C CYS A 11 -32.63 -14.65 -54.82
N THR A 12 -33.39 -13.82 -54.09
CA THR A 12 -32.83 -12.65 -53.42
C THR A 12 -31.85 -13.18 -52.38
N LEU A 13 -30.58 -13.20 -52.77
CA LEU A 13 -29.46 -13.30 -51.84
C LEU A 13 -29.61 -12.11 -50.88
N THR A 14 -30.23 -12.32 -49.72
CA THR A 14 -30.16 -11.37 -48.62
C THR A 14 -28.70 -11.31 -48.24
N LEU A 15 -27.99 -10.33 -48.78
CA LEU A 15 -26.71 -9.89 -48.27
C LEU A 15 -26.94 -9.60 -46.79
N ILE A 16 -26.57 -10.55 -45.94
CA ILE A 16 -26.33 -10.28 -44.53
C ILE A 16 -25.33 -9.12 -44.56
N PRO A 17 -25.70 -7.94 -44.07
CA PRO A 17 -24.85 -6.77 -44.20
C PRO A 17 -23.50 -7.08 -43.55
N HIS A 18 -22.49 -6.29 -43.89
CA HIS A 18 -21.08 -6.29 -43.45
C HIS A 18 -20.83 -6.43 -41.92
N GLU A 19 -21.85 -6.66 -41.11
CA GLU A 19 -21.97 -6.57 -39.65
C GLU A 19 -21.42 -7.77 -38.88
N VAL A 20 -21.19 -8.94 -39.51
CA VAL A 20 -20.70 -10.15 -38.79
C VAL A 20 -19.17 -10.18 -38.65
N PHE A 21 -18.42 -9.29 -39.31
CA PHE A 21 -16.95 -9.36 -39.39
C PHE A 21 -16.20 -8.13 -38.87
N ALA A 22 -16.87 -7.16 -38.25
CA ALA A 22 -16.15 -6.05 -37.63
C ALA A 22 -15.32 -6.59 -36.45
N ALA A 23 -14.00 -6.37 -36.50
CA ALA A 23 -13.12 -6.63 -35.36
C ALA A 23 -13.68 -5.93 -34.12
N ARG A 24 -13.62 -6.61 -32.98
CA ARG A 24 -14.11 -6.10 -31.71
C ARG A 24 -12.95 -5.84 -30.78
N LYS A 25 -13.05 -4.77 -30.01
CA LYS A 25 -12.05 -4.38 -29.02
C LYS A 25 -12.67 -4.26 -27.64
N ASN A 26 -11.90 -4.68 -26.65
CA ASN A 26 -12.14 -4.35 -25.26
C ASN A 26 -11.62 -2.93 -25.01
N VAL A 27 -12.45 -2.09 -24.40
CA VAL A 27 -12.10 -0.70 -24.08
C VAL A 27 -12.55 -0.34 -22.67
N ILE A 28 -11.91 0.68 -22.12
CA ILE A 28 -12.36 1.40 -20.94
C ILE A 28 -12.82 2.78 -21.40
N VAL A 29 -14.11 3.06 -21.16
CA VAL A 29 -14.78 4.30 -21.55
C VAL A 29 -14.91 5.17 -20.31
N GLY A 30 -14.10 6.22 -20.22
CA GLY A 30 -14.19 7.22 -19.17
C GLY A 30 -15.23 8.28 -19.50
N PHE A 31 -16.09 8.60 -18.53
CA PHE A 31 -17.14 9.62 -18.65
C PHE A 31 -16.82 10.82 -17.76
N ARG A 32 -17.32 11.99 -18.16
CA ARG A 32 -17.16 13.24 -17.38
C ARG A 32 -17.92 13.21 -16.06
N GLN A 33 -18.94 12.36 -15.96
CA GLN A 33 -19.74 12.11 -14.76
C GLN A 33 -19.92 10.62 -14.58
N LYS A 34 -20.33 10.20 -13.37
CA LYS A 34 -20.58 8.77 -13.08
C LYS A 34 -21.60 8.20 -14.09
N PRO A 35 -21.26 7.14 -14.85
CA PRO A 35 -22.14 6.61 -15.88
C PRO A 35 -23.42 6.02 -15.28
N GLY A 36 -24.55 6.34 -15.88
CA GLY A 36 -25.87 5.81 -15.54
C GLY A 36 -26.48 5.02 -16.70
N LEU A 37 -27.81 4.91 -16.69
CA LEU A 37 -28.56 4.16 -17.72
C LEU A 37 -28.33 4.70 -19.14
N GLN A 38 -28.13 6.01 -19.29
CA GLN A 38 -27.94 6.63 -20.61
C GLN A 38 -26.59 6.26 -21.24
N GLU A 39 -25.54 6.17 -20.43
CA GLU A 39 -24.20 5.77 -20.88
C GLU A 39 -24.17 4.28 -21.24
N HIS A 40 -24.85 3.44 -20.44
CA HIS A 40 -25.04 2.02 -20.77
C HIS A 40 -25.80 1.84 -22.08
N ALA A 41 -26.94 2.52 -22.23
CA ALA A 41 -27.74 2.47 -23.44
C ALA A 41 -26.95 2.97 -24.66
N LYS A 42 -26.07 3.97 -24.49
CA LYS A 42 -25.21 4.45 -25.57
C LYS A 42 -24.26 3.35 -26.05
N ILE A 43 -23.58 2.65 -25.15
CA ILE A 43 -22.68 1.54 -25.52
C ILE A 43 -23.49 0.43 -26.22
N THR A 44 -24.65 0.05 -25.70
CA THR A 44 -25.51 -0.97 -26.32
C THR A 44 -26.02 -0.54 -27.70
N SER A 45 -26.36 0.73 -27.89
CA SER A 45 -26.78 1.28 -29.20
C SER A 45 -25.69 1.23 -30.27
N LEU A 46 -24.43 1.14 -29.85
CA LEU A 46 -23.25 0.96 -30.70
C LEU A 46 -22.84 -0.51 -30.79
N TRP A 47 -23.78 -1.43 -30.57
CA TRP A 47 -23.56 -2.88 -30.57
C TRP A 47 -22.51 -3.35 -29.56
N GLY A 48 -22.25 -2.53 -28.55
CA GLY A 48 -21.32 -2.80 -27.47
C GLY A 48 -21.95 -3.62 -26.34
N HIS A 49 -21.13 -4.42 -25.68
CA HIS A 49 -21.49 -5.16 -24.47
C HIS A 49 -20.70 -4.62 -23.28
N VAL A 50 -21.40 -4.08 -22.28
CA VAL A 50 -20.75 -3.61 -21.04
C VAL A 50 -20.36 -4.82 -20.20
N LYS A 51 -19.06 -4.96 -19.93
CA LYS A 51 -18.49 -6.03 -19.11
C LYS A 51 -18.44 -5.64 -17.63
N ARG A 52 -18.14 -4.37 -17.34
CA ARG A 52 -17.97 -3.89 -15.95
C ARG A 52 -18.36 -2.43 -15.82
N SER A 53 -19.08 -2.11 -14.75
CA SER A 53 -19.21 -0.74 -14.25
C SER A 53 -18.23 -0.51 -13.11
N HIS A 54 -17.28 0.40 -13.30
CA HIS A 54 -16.31 0.75 -12.27
C HIS A 54 -16.98 1.60 -11.19
N LYS A 55 -16.62 1.35 -9.92
CA LYS A 55 -17.30 1.94 -8.76
C LYS A 55 -16.72 3.29 -8.38
N LEU A 56 -15.41 3.47 -8.51
CA LEU A 56 -14.63 4.61 -8.02
C LEU A 56 -14.21 5.55 -9.14
N ILE A 57 -13.87 5.02 -10.32
CA ILE A 57 -13.66 5.84 -11.50
C ILE A 57 -14.98 5.94 -12.31
N PRO A 58 -15.30 7.09 -12.93
CA PRO A 58 -16.51 7.26 -13.73
C PRO A 58 -16.36 6.56 -15.10
N ALA A 59 -16.20 5.23 -15.11
CA ALA A 59 -15.88 4.49 -16.32
C ALA A 59 -16.66 3.18 -16.46
N LEU A 60 -16.81 2.73 -17.71
CA LEU A 60 -17.34 1.42 -18.07
C LEU A 60 -16.28 0.65 -18.86
N THR A 61 -16.05 -0.63 -18.53
CA THR A 61 -15.35 -1.55 -19.44
C THR A 61 -16.38 -2.20 -20.34
N ALA A 62 -16.12 -2.16 -21.64
CA ALA A 62 -17.02 -2.71 -22.65
C ALA A 62 -16.26 -3.33 -23.81
N GLU A 63 -16.94 -4.20 -24.54
CA GLU A 63 -16.49 -4.73 -25.81
C GLU A 63 -17.40 -4.24 -26.94
N LEU A 64 -16.85 -3.56 -27.93
CA LEU A 64 -17.59 -2.96 -29.03
C LEU A 64 -16.87 -3.15 -30.38
N PRO A 65 -17.58 -3.06 -31.52
CA PRO A 65 -16.95 -3.03 -32.83
C PRO A 65 -15.96 -1.87 -32.96
N ASP A 66 -14.81 -2.11 -33.56
CA ASP A 66 -13.74 -1.12 -33.74
C ASP A 66 -14.21 0.11 -34.51
N THR A 67 -15.14 -0.09 -35.45
CA THR A 67 -15.75 0.95 -36.27
C THR A 67 -16.57 1.95 -35.44
N GLU A 68 -17.03 1.57 -34.26
CA GLU A 68 -17.88 2.40 -33.40
C GLU A 68 -17.13 3.16 -32.30
N ILE A 69 -15.83 2.88 -32.11
CA ILE A 69 -15.01 3.54 -31.08
C ILE A 69 -14.95 5.06 -31.33
N GLU A 70 -14.82 5.48 -32.58
CA GLU A 70 -14.78 6.91 -32.93
C GLU A 70 -16.13 7.60 -32.71
N SER A 71 -17.24 6.89 -32.91
CA SER A 71 -18.58 7.39 -32.56
C SER A 71 -18.71 7.65 -31.07
N LEU A 72 -18.10 6.79 -30.24
CA LEU A 72 -18.09 6.93 -28.79
C LEU A 72 -17.20 8.08 -28.32
N ARG A 73 -16.02 8.27 -28.93
CA ARG A 73 -15.11 9.40 -28.62
C ARG A 73 -15.73 10.77 -28.87
N ARG A 74 -16.67 10.88 -29.83
CA ARG A 74 -17.37 12.13 -30.15
C ARG A 74 -18.53 12.45 -29.21
N ASP A 75 -18.94 11.52 -28.36
CA ASP A 75 -20.02 11.77 -27.40
C ASP A 75 -19.53 12.81 -26.36
N PRO A 76 -20.22 13.94 -26.16
CA PRO A 76 -19.77 15.00 -25.26
C PRO A 76 -19.67 14.56 -23.80
N ARG A 77 -20.34 13.46 -23.41
CA ARG A 77 -20.27 12.89 -22.06
C ARG A 77 -19.01 12.05 -21.85
N VAL A 78 -18.38 11.57 -22.92
CA VAL A 78 -17.17 10.77 -22.88
C VAL A 78 -15.96 11.71 -22.68
N ALA A 79 -15.13 11.36 -21.70
CA ALA A 79 -13.87 12.04 -21.41
C ALA A 79 -12.70 11.37 -22.16
N TYR A 80 -12.68 10.04 -22.21
CA TYR A 80 -11.68 9.27 -22.95
C TYR A 80 -12.21 7.89 -23.32
N VAL A 81 -11.58 7.29 -24.32
CA VAL A 81 -11.69 5.86 -24.64
C VAL A 81 -10.28 5.32 -24.78
N VAL A 82 -9.93 4.33 -23.97
CA VAL A 82 -8.64 3.62 -24.06
C VAL A 82 -8.89 2.15 -24.30
N GLU A 83 -7.97 1.48 -24.99
CA GLU A 83 -8.02 0.02 -25.14
C GLU A 83 -7.79 -0.64 -23.76
N ASP A 84 -8.53 -1.70 -23.47
CA ASP A 84 -8.32 -2.53 -22.28
C ASP A 84 -7.14 -3.46 -22.55
N VAL A 85 -5.94 -2.89 -22.44
CA VAL A 85 -4.69 -3.54 -22.79
C VAL A 85 -4.39 -4.72 -21.87
N THR A 86 -3.71 -5.72 -22.43
CA THR A 86 -3.17 -6.85 -21.67
C THR A 86 -2.02 -6.37 -20.80
N VAL A 87 -2.03 -6.80 -19.54
CA VAL A 87 -0.92 -6.66 -18.60
C VAL A 87 -0.30 -8.03 -18.35
N SER A 88 0.98 -8.07 -17.99
CA SER A 88 1.64 -9.33 -17.72
C SER A 88 2.61 -9.26 -16.55
N LEU A 89 2.98 -10.42 -16.04
CA LEU A 89 4.19 -10.53 -15.23
C LEU A 89 5.39 -10.04 -16.06
N PRO A 90 6.31 -9.26 -15.46
CA PRO A 90 7.59 -9.00 -16.10
C PRO A 90 8.40 -10.32 -16.18
N PRO A 91 9.39 -10.43 -17.08
CA PRO A 91 10.24 -11.61 -17.13
C PRO A 91 10.87 -11.90 -15.76
N VAL A 92 10.68 -13.11 -15.25
CA VAL A 92 11.30 -13.61 -14.01
C VAL A 92 12.19 -14.80 -14.35
N SER A 93 13.38 -14.84 -13.76
CA SER A 93 14.19 -16.07 -13.79
C SER A 93 13.80 -16.95 -12.61
N SER A 94 13.79 -18.26 -12.81
CA SER A 94 13.49 -19.24 -11.78
C SER A 94 14.62 -20.26 -11.68
N GLN A 95 14.96 -20.62 -10.45
CA GLN A 95 15.85 -21.75 -10.16
C GLN A 95 15.15 -22.64 -9.13
N SER A 96 14.94 -23.91 -9.50
CA SER A 96 14.46 -24.91 -8.55
C SER A 96 15.62 -25.32 -7.64
N VAL A 97 15.83 -24.56 -6.57
CA VAL A 97 16.75 -24.94 -5.50
C VAL A 97 15.93 -25.18 -4.25
N VAL A 98 15.84 -26.44 -3.83
CA VAL A 98 15.24 -26.81 -2.54
C VAL A 98 16.35 -26.80 -1.51
N THR A 99 16.60 -25.65 -0.89
CA THR A 99 17.38 -25.57 0.35
C THR A 99 16.49 -24.92 1.41
N PRO A 100 15.92 -25.70 2.34
CA PRO A 100 15.14 -25.16 3.44
C PRO A 100 16.08 -24.72 4.56
N GLU A 101 16.19 -23.43 4.78
CA GLU A 101 16.40 -22.88 6.11
C GLU A 101 16.18 -21.37 6.09
N TYR A 102 15.60 -20.87 7.18
CA TYR A 102 15.57 -19.48 7.60
C TYR A 102 16.88 -18.70 7.34
N ALA A 103 18.01 -19.42 7.31
CA ALA A 103 19.36 -18.92 7.06
C ALA A 103 19.54 -18.25 5.69
N GLU A 104 18.83 -18.68 4.64
CA GLU A 104 19.02 -18.15 3.28
C GLU A 104 18.05 -17.03 2.89
N SER A 105 17.10 -16.61 3.74
CA SER A 105 16.23 -15.43 3.50
C SER A 105 17.03 -14.11 3.53
N TRP A 106 18.10 -14.06 2.73
CA TRP A 106 19.16 -13.07 2.72
C TRP A 106 18.58 -11.68 2.43
N GLY A 107 17.57 -11.57 1.56
CA GLY A 107 16.93 -10.29 1.25
C GLY A 107 16.24 -9.70 2.49
N VAL A 108 15.49 -10.53 3.21
CA VAL A 108 14.81 -10.16 4.46
C VAL A 108 15.82 -9.79 5.55
N GLN A 109 16.91 -10.54 5.66
CA GLN A 109 18.00 -10.23 6.60
C GLN A 109 18.75 -8.94 6.20
N ARG A 110 19.04 -8.77 4.91
CA ARG A 110 19.82 -7.65 4.35
C ARG A 110 19.17 -6.31 4.61
N ILE A 111 17.83 -6.24 4.55
CA ILE A 111 17.10 -5.01 4.85
C ILE A 111 16.88 -4.79 6.35
N GLY A 112 17.32 -5.70 7.22
CA GLY A 112 17.24 -5.53 8.67
C GLY A 112 15.90 -5.92 9.30
N ALA A 113 15.09 -6.78 8.66
CA ALA A 113 13.78 -7.18 9.20
C ALA A 113 13.89 -7.95 10.53
N ALA A 114 14.96 -8.73 10.74
CA ALA A 114 15.21 -9.41 12.01
C ALA A 114 15.36 -8.42 13.20
N THR A 115 15.90 -7.22 12.95
CA THR A 115 16.00 -6.15 13.95
C THR A 115 14.64 -5.56 14.29
N ALA A 116 13.73 -5.42 13.31
CA ALA A 116 12.35 -5.01 13.59
C ALA A 116 11.61 -6.07 14.39
N ALA A 117 11.77 -7.35 14.02
CA ALA A 117 11.16 -8.47 14.72
C ALA A 117 11.63 -8.57 16.18
N SER A 118 12.93 -8.34 16.47
CA SER A 118 13.44 -8.32 17.85
C SER A 118 12.90 -7.16 18.70
N ARG A 119 12.39 -6.10 18.05
CA ARG A 119 11.66 -4.98 18.67
C ARG A 119 10.14 -5.22 18.75
N ASN A 120 9.68 -6.44 18.42
CA ASN A 120 8.27 -6.81 18.32
C ASN A 120 7.47 -5.98 17.30
N VAL A 121 8.14 -5.49 16.26
CA VAL A 121 7.52 -4.79 15.12
C VAL A 121 7.43 -5.79 13.98
N ARG A 122 6.25 -6.38 13.79
CA ARG A 122 6.06 -7.57 12.95
C ARG A 122 4.93 -7.44 11.93
N GLY A 123 4.28 -6.29 11.86
CA GLY A 123 3.24 -5.98 10.87
C GLY A 123 1.81 -6.32 11.29
N ALA A 124 1.60 -6.70 12.56
CA ALA A 124 0.30 -7.09 13.08
C ALA A 124 -0.79 -6.05 12.81
N GLY A 125 -1.94 -6.51 12.29
CA GLY A 125 -3.12 -5.69 12.01
C GLY A 125 -3.06 -4.87 10.71
N VAL A 126 -1.95 -4.94 9.97
CA VAL A 126 -1.83 -4.27 8.67
C VAL A 126 -2.31 -5.16 7.54
N LYS A 127 -3.18 -4.63 6.69
CA LYS A 127 -3.78 -5.34 5.55
C LYS A 127 -3.03 -5.08 4.26
N VAL A 128 -2.51 -6.14 3.67
CA VAL A 128 -1.73 -6.11 2.43
C VAL A 128 -2.52 -6.78 1.31
N ALA A 129 -2.90 -5.99 0.30
CA ALA A 129 -3.49 -6.49 -0.93
C ALA A 129 -2.39 -6.87 -1.94
N ILE A 130 -2.35 -8.14 -2.32
CA ILE A 130 -1.42 -8.67 -3.32
C ILE A 130 -2.16 -8.79 -4.64
N ILE A 131 -1.96 -7.81 -5.52
CA ILE A 131 -2.51 -7.81 -6.88
C ILE A 131 -1.57 -8.63 -7.76
N ASP A 132 -1.91 -9.89 -8.03
CA ASP A 132 -1.02 -10.86 -8.67
C ASP A 132 -1.78 -12.07 -9.29
N THR A 133 -1.14 -13.23 -9.36
CA THR A 133 -1.63 -14.53 -9.84
C THR A 133 -2.46 -15.30 -8.80
N GLY A 134 -2.60 -14.79 -7.58
CA GLY A 134 -3.29 -15.46 -6.46
C GLY A 134 -2.32 -15.90 -5.36
N ILE A 135 -2.83 -16.60 -4.34
CA ILE A 135 -2.01 -17.14 -3.24
C ILE A 135 -2.42 -18.59 -2.96
N ASP A 136 -1.46 -19.49 -2.76
CA ASP A 136 -1.73 -20.79 -2.13
C ASP A 136 -2.13 -20.59 -0.65
N SER A 137 -3.44 -20.48 -0.42
CA SER A 137 -4.00 -20.30 0.92
C SER A 137 -3.74 -21.46 1.88
N SER A 138 -3.38 -22.64 1.36
CA SER A 138 -3.12 -23.84 2.17
C SER A 138 -1.64 -23.99 2.56
N HIS A 139 -0.76 -23.16 1.98
CA HIS A 139 0.67 -23.21 2.22
C HIS A 139 0.97 -23.16 3.72
N PRO A 140 1.76 -24.12 4.26
CA PRO A 140 1.99 -24.24 5.70
C PRO A 140 2.68 -23.01 6.28
N ASP A 141 3.29 -22.16 5.46
CA ASP A 141 3.97 -20.92 5.86
C ASP A 141 3.15 -19.63 5.65
N LEU A 142 1.97 -19.71 5.01
CA LEU A 142 1.12 -18.54 4.71
C LEU A 142 -0.28 -18.65 5.32
N ASN A 143 -0.76 -19.85 5.59
CA ASN A 143 -2.14 -20.13 5.95
C ASN A 143 -2.69 -19.31 7.13
N GLN A 144 -1.88 -18.98 8.14
CA GLN A 144 -2.32 -18.16 9.29
C GLN A 144 -2.34 -16.66 8.99
N ASN A 145 -1.69 -16.21 7.92
CA ASN A 145 -1.63 -14.80 7.53
C ASN A 145 -2.60 -14.51 6.38
N TYR A 146 -3.02 -15.52 5.62
CA TYR A 146 -4.05 -15.40 4.59
C TYR A 146 -5.43 -15.02 5.19
N ARG A 147 -6.08 -14.01 4.61
CA ARG A 147 -7.39 -13.48 5.06
C ARG A 147 -8.46 -13.49 3.97
N GLY A 148 -8.20 -14.11 2.82
CA GLY A 148 -9.14 -14.18 1.69
C GLY A 148 -8.73 -13.27 0.54
N GLY A 149 -9.69 -12.84 -0.27
CA GLY A 149 -9.43 -12.01 -1.45
C GLY A 149 -10.51 -12.12 -2.53
N TYR A 150 -10.17 -11.76 -3.77
CA TYR A 150 -11.10 -11.80 -4.90
C TYR A 150 -10.40 -12.18 -6.21
N ASN A 151 -11.10 -12.94 -7.04
CA ASN A 151 -10.62 -13.36 -8.34
C ASN A 151 -11.28 -12.52 -9.44
N PHE A 152 -10.50 -11.65 -10.09
CA PHE A 152 -10.99 -10.73 -11.13
C PHE A 152 -10.99 -11.35 -12.53
N ILE A 153 -10.47 -12.57 -12.68
CA ILE A 153 -10.47 -13.33 -13.93
C ILE A 153 -11.72 -14.20 -14.00
N THR A 154 -11.95 -14.97 -12.94
CA THR A 154 -13.11 -15.85 -12.81
C THR A 154 -13.80 -15.54 -11.49
N GLU A 155 -14.76 -14.62 -11.52
CA GLU A 155 -15.39 -14.04 -10.31
C GLU A 155 -16.10 -15.04 -9.39
N THR A 156 -16.41 -16.24 -9.88
CA THR A 156 -17.01 -17.34 -9.10
C THR A 156 -15.99 -18.26 -8.44
N ALA A 157 -14.71 -18.13 -8.77
CA ALA A 157 -13.64 -18.98 -8.26
C ALA A 157 -12.85 -18.28 -7.12
N PRO A 158 -12.23 -19.05 -6.21
CA PRO A 158 -11.35 -18.47 -5.21
C PRO A 158 -10.09 -17.85 -5.86
N PRO A 159 -9.43 -16.88 -5.23
CA PRO A 159 -8.23 -16.22 -5.76
C PRO A 159 -6.95 -17.03 -5.50
N LEU A 160 -6.99 -18.34 -5.77
CA LEU A 160 -5.87 -19.23 -5.55
C LEU A 160 -4.84 -19.10 -6.65
N ASP A 161 -3.57 -19.26 -6.29
CA ASP A 161 -2.48 -19.32 -7.25
C ASP A 161 -2.54 -20.63 -8.03
N ASP A 162 -2.78 -20.52 -9.33
CA ASP A 162 -2.79 -21.62 -10.28
C ASP A 162 -1.64 -21.51 -11.30
N SER A 163 -0.75 -20.53 -11.13
CA SER A 163 0.37 -20.29 -12.03
C SER A 163 1.44 -21.38 -11.90
N SER A 164 2.15 -21.64 -13.00
CA SER A 164 3.26 -22.61 -13.03
C SER A 164 4.51 -22.10 -12.33
N ASN A 165 4.67 -20.78 -12.20
CA ASN A 165 5.81 -20.14 -11.53
C ASN A 165 5.52 -19.78 -10.06
N SER A 166 4.30 -19.98 -9.57
CA SER A 166 3.86 -19.65 -8.20
C SER A 166 4.09 -18.19 -7.82
N HIS A 167 3.98 -17.26 -8.77
CA HIS A 167 4.48 -15.89 -8.60
C HIS A 167 3.82 -15.17 -7.42
N GLY A 168 2.49 -15.21 -7.31
CA GLY A 168 1.76 -14.53 -6.24
C GLY A 168 1.98 -15.19 -4.88
N THR A 169 2.09 -16.52 -4.84
CA THR A 169 2.49 -17.25 -3.63
C THR A 169 3.91 -16.90 -3.19
N HIS A 170 4.84 -16.70 -4.13
CA HIS A 170 6.23 -16.31 -3.86
C HIS A 170 6.33 -14.90 -3.29
N VAL A 171 5.63 -13.95 -3.91
CA VAL A 171 5.47 -12.57 -3.42
C VAL A 171 4.88 -12.55 -2.01
N ALA A 172 3.83 -13.34 -1.75
CA ALA A 172 3.20 -13.45 -0.44
C ALA A 172 4.18 -13.91 0.66
N GLY A 173 5.05 -14.88 0.35
CA GLY A 173 6.06 -15.35 1.30
C GLY A 173 7.11 -14.31 1.66
N ILE A 174 7.54 -13.48 0.70
CA ILE A 174 8.51 -12.41 0.98
C ILE A 174 7.89 -11.38 1.92
N ILE A 175 6.59 -11.11 1.79
CA ILE A 175 5.87 -10.17 2.66
C ILE A 175 5.67 -10.76 4.04
N ALA A 176 5.03 -11.94 4.14
CA ALA A 176 4.55 -12.45 5.43
C ALA A 176 4.55 -13.99 5.52
N ALA A 177 5.58 -14.68 5.02
CA ALA A 177 5.84 -16.03 5.51
C ALA A 177 6.07 -16.02 7.03
N LYS A 178 5.56 -17.03 7.72
CA LYS A 178 5.55 -17.08 9.18
C LYS A 178 6.93 -17.22 9.77
N ASP A 179 7.13 -16.57 10.90
CA ASP A 179 8.26 -16.83 11.77
C ASP A 179 7.98 -18.06 12.65
N ASN A 180 8.16 -19.26 12.10
CA ASN A 180 7.82 -20.52 12.78
C ASN A 180 9.01 -21.50 12.88
N GLY A 181 10.20 -21.08 12.47
CA GLY A 181 11.41 -21.91 12.46
C GLY A 181 11.48 -22.95 11.33
N ALA A 182 10.57 -22.90 10.35
CA ALA A 182 10.58 -23.74 9.15
C ALA A 182 10.44 -22.87 7.90
N GLY A 183 10.86 -23.39 6.74
CA GLY A 183 10.66 -22.70 5.47
C GLY A 183 11.45 -21.39 5.34
N VAL A 184 10.74 -20.30 5.07
CA VAL A 184 11.26 -18.94 4.95
C VAL A 184 10.53 -18.00 5.91
N VAL A 185 11.05 -16.79 6.11
CA VAL A 185 10.35 -15.74 6.87
C VAL A 185 10.09 -14.53 6.00
N GLY A 186 8.91 -13.93 6.15
CA GLY A 186 8.57 -12.67 5.50
C GLY A 186 9.09 -11.46 6.25
N VAL A 187 9.14 -10.31 5.58
CA VAL A 187 9.56 -9.05 6.20
C VAL A 187 8.61 -8.63 7.33
N ALA A 188 7.30 -8.81 7.14
CA ALA A 188 6.22 -8.49 8.08
C ALA A 188 5.43 -9.77 8.42
N PRO A 189 5.98 -10.69 9.22
CA PRO A 189 5.46 -12.05 9.40
C PRO A 189 4.09 -12.14 10.09
N ASP A 190 3.58 -11.03 10.65
CA ASP A 190 2.27 -10.98 11.30
C ASP A 190 1.25 -10.13 10.49
N ALA A 191 1.61 -9.68 9.27
CA ALA A 191 0.71 -8.93 8.39
C ALA A 191 -0.41 -9.80 7.80
N GLU A 192 -1.56 -9.18 7.52
CA GLU A 192 -2.72 -9.83 6.92
C GLU A 192 -2.64 -9.81 5.39
N LEU A 193 -2.60 -10.98 4.76
CA LEU A 193 -2.48 -11.11 3.31
C LEU A 193 -3.85 -11.31 2.63
N TYR A 194 -4.14 -10.49 1.63
CA TYR A 194 -5.33 -10.59 0.79
C TYR A 194 -4.94 -10.82 -0.67
N ALA A 195 -5.42 -11.92 -1.27
CA ALA A 195 -5.12 -12.29 -2.66
C ALA A 195 -6.07 -11.61 -3.64
N LEU A 196 -5.57 -10.69 -4.48
CA LEU A 196 -6.33 -10.10 -5.57
C LEU A 196 -5.82 -10.68 -6.90
N LYS A 197 -6.43 -11.80 -7.32
CA LYS A 197 -6.03 -12.50 -8.53
C LYS A 197 -6.50 -11.74 -9.76
N VAL A 198 -5.56 -11.14 -10.48
CA VAL A 198 -5.77 -10.39 -11.73
C VAL A 198 -4.97 -10.96 -12.90
N LEU A 199 -4.03 -11.87 -12.61
CA LEU A 199 -3.22 -12.57 -13.61
C LEU A 199 -3.56 -14.07 -13.64
N ASP A 200 -3.68 -14.62 -14.84
CA ASP A 200 -4.03 -16.02 -15.07
C ASP A 200 -2.83 -16.95 -14.83
N HIS A 201 -3.02 -18.24 -15.06
CA HIS A 201 -1.97 -19.25 -14.91
C HIS A 201 -0.73 -19.04 -15.81
N LEU A 202 -0.85 -18.22 -16.87
CA LEU A 202 0.23 -17.83 -17.77
C LEU A 202 0.82 -16.45 -17.41
N GLY A 203 0.29 -15.79 -16.39
CA GLY A 203 0.74 -14.48 -15.94
C GLY A 203 0.17 -13.31 -16.73
N PHE A 204 -0.95 -13.48 -17.45
CA PHE A 204 -1.62 -12.42 -18.20
C PHE A 204 -2.90 -11.94 -17.53
N GLY A 205 -3.21 -10.66 -17.66
CA GLY A 205 -4.42 -10.04 -17.16
C GLY A 205 -4.86 -8.85 -18.01
N SER A 206 -5.88 -8.14 -17.57
CA SER A 206 -6.36 -6.91 -18.22
C SER A 206 -6.17 -5.68 -17.33
N LEU A 207 -6.03 -4.51 -17.95
CA LEU A 207 -6.03 -3.23 -17.25
C LEU A 207 -7.33 -3.02 -16.43
N SER A 208 -8.47 -3.42 -16.99
CA SER A 208 -9.76 -3.36 -16.30
C SER A 208 -9.80 -4.23 -15.03
N GLY A 209 -9.13 -5.38 -15.04
CA GLY A 209 -8.96 -6.25 -13.88
C GLY A 209 -8.09 -5.61 -12.80
N LEU A 210 -6.99 -4.95 -13.19
CA LEU A 210 -6.13 -4.19 -12.27
C LEU A 210 -6.88 -3.04 -11.60
N ILE A 211 -7.59 -2.22 -12.39
CA ILE A 211 -8.37 -1.11 -11.86
C ILE A 211 -9.41 -1.63 -10.85
N ALA A 212 -10.13 -2.69 -11.20
CA ALA A 212 -11.12 -3.28 -10.29
C ALA A 212 -10.50 -3.83 -8.99
N ALA A 213 -9.29 -4.37 -9.04
CA ALA A 213 -8.56 -4.81 -7.86
C ALA A 213 -8.17 -3.63 -6.95
N ILE A 214 -7.74 -2.50 -7.52
CA ILE A 214 -7.49 -1.28 -6.77
C ILE A 214 -8.79 -0.76 -6.13
N GLU A 215 -9.91 -0.79 -6.86
CA GLU A 215 -11.22 -0.40 -6.29
C GLU A 215 -11.65 -1.30 -5.14
N TRP A 216 -11.38 -2.61 -5.25
CA TRP A 216 -11.62 -3.56 -4.17
C TRP A 216 -10.75 -3.25 -2.96
N ALA A 217 -9.46 -2.94 -3.16
CA ALA A 217 -8.55 -2.60 -2.07
C ALA A 217 -9.01 -1.35 -1.31
N ILE A 218 -9.46 -0.31 -2.02
CA ILE A 218 -10.05 0.90 -1.44
C ILE A 218 -11.32 0.56 -0.66
N THR A 219 -12.23 -0.20 -1.26
CA THR A 219 -13.51 -0.57 -0.64
C THR A 219 -13.31 -1.37 0.65
N ASN A 220 -12.28 -2.23 0.69
CA ASN A 220 -11.97 -3.08 1.83
C ASN A 220 -10.95 -2.45 2.81
N LYS A 221 -10.59 -1.18 2.59
CA LYS A 221 -9.68 -0.40 3.45
C LYS A 221 -8.36 -1.13 3.69
N MET A 222 -7.74 -1.57 2.60
CA MET A 222 -6.37 -2.10 2.65
C MET A 222 -5.41 -0.98 3.04
N ASP A 223 -4.28 -1.34 3.65
CA ASP A 223 -3.26 -0.36 4.05
C ASP A 223 -2.15 -0.26 3.01
N VAL A 224 -1.80 -1.38 2.38
CA VAL A 224 -0.74 -1.47 1.36
C VAL A 224 -1.21 -2.30 0.16
N ILE A 225 -0.88 -1.85 -1.06
CA ILE A 225 -1.03 -2.60 -2.30
C ILE A 225 0.34 -2.98 -2.83
N ASN A 226 0.54 -4.28 -3.04
CA ASN A 226 1.65 -4.85 -3.79
C ASN A 226 1.27 -5.02 -5.26
N MET A 227 2.01 -4.40 -6.17
CA MET A 227 1.91 -4.63 -7.62
C MET A 227 3.26 -5.09 -8.19
N SER A 228 3.55 -6.39 -8.02
CA SER A 228 4.70 -7.09 -8.59
C SER A 228 4.51 -7.44 -10.08
N LEU A 229 3.86 -6.55 -10.82
CA LEU A 229 3.45 -6.69 -12.21
C LEU A 229 3.85 -5.46 -13.01
N GLY A 230 3.85 -5.56 -14.33
CA GLY A 230 4.28 -4.47 -15.20
C GLY A 230 3.99 -4.72 -16.67
N GLY A 231 4.89 -4.24 -17.53
CA GLY A 231 4.78 -4.39 -18.99
C GLY A 231 4.06 -3.23 -19.69
N LEU A 232 3.41 -2.34 -18.93
CA LEU A 232 2.86 -1.11 -19.46
C LEU A 232 3.95 -0.02 -19.51
N THR A 233 4.27 0.44 -20.71
CA THR A 233 5.27 1.49 -20.97
C THR A 233 4.66 2.85 -21.30
N VAL A 234 3.33 2.94 -21.25
CA VAL A 234 2.55 4.13 -21.61
C VAL A 234 1.61 4.50 -20.46
N ASP A 235 1.50 5.80 -20.17
CA ASP A 235 0.55 6.35 -19.20
C ASP A 235 -0.89 6.12 -19.69
N LEU A 236 -1.73 5.56 -18.82
CA LEU A 236 -3.13 5.31 -19.09
C LEU A 236 -3.98 6.02 -18.04
N PRO A 237 -4.74 7.09 -18.42
CA PRO A 237 -5.54 7.88 -17.50
C PRO A 237 -6.44 7.11 -16.53
N PRO A 238 -7.18 6.04 -16.92
CA PRO A 238 -7.99 5.30 -15.96
C PRO A 238 -7.15 4.57 -14.90
N PHE A 239 -5.94 4.13 -15.25
CA PHE A 239 -5.06 3.44 -14.32
C PHE A 239 -4.43 4.42 -13.33
N LYS A 240 -4.00 5.59 -13.84
CA LYS A 240 -3.52 6.69 -13.01
C LYS A 240 -4.58 7.17 -12.02
N ASP A 241 -5.81 7.43 -12.47
CA ASP A 241 -6.93 7.87 -11.60
C ASP A 241 -7.23 6.82 -10.51
N ALA A 242 -7.17 5.53 -10.83
CA ALA A 242 -7.33 4.47 -9.83
C ALA A 242 -6.21 4.50 -8.77
N CYS A 243 -4.95 4.65 -9.18
CA CYS A 243 -3.81 4.70 -8.26
C CYS A 243 -3.84 5.97 -7.38
N ASP A 244 -4.10 7.14 -7.98
CA ASP A 244 -4.23 8.41 -7.26
C ASP A 244 -5.34 8.33 -6.19
N ARG A 245 -6.47 7.69 -6.51
CA ARG A 245 -7.58 7.47 -5.56
C ARG A 245 -7.23 6.53 -4.42
N ALA A 246 -6.40 5.52 -4.66
CA ALA A 246 -5.94 4.62 -3.61
C ALA A 246 -5.04 5.36 -2.61
N VAL A 247 -4.10 6.18 -3.09
CA VAL A 247 -3.27 7.02 -2.21
C VAL A 247 -4.11 8.02 -1.43
N ALA A 248 -5.07 8.68 -2.09
CA ALA A 248 -6.02 9.59 -1.44
C ALA A 248 -6.91 8.90 -0.40
N ALA A 249 -7.11 7.58 -0.52
CA ALA A 249 -7.84 6.76 0.45
C ALA A 249 -6.95 6.23 1.60
N GLY A 250 -5.66 6.61 1.65
CA GLY A 250 -4.74 6.17 2.71
C GLY A 250 -3.91 4.95 2.38
N ILE A 251 -3.93 4.46 1.13
CA ILE A 251 -3.31 3.19 0.75
C ILE A 251 -1.93 3.43 0.12
N VAL A 252 -0.90 2.83 0.68
CA VAL A 252 0.45 2.85 0.10
C VAL A 252 0.49 1.90 -1.09
N ILE A 253 0.96 2.38 -2.25
CA ILE A 253 1.15 1.54 -3.44
C ILE A 253 2.64 1.32 -3.66
N VAL A 254 3.05 0.07 -3.84
CA VAL A 254 4.42 -0.30 -4.17
C VAL A 254 4.41 -1.11 -5.46
N ALA A 255 5.23 -0.73 -6.43
CA ALA A 255 5.19 -1.34 -7.77
C ALA A 255 6.58 -1.56 -8.37
N ALA A 256 6.67 -2.59 -9.21
CA ALA A 256 7.91 -3.04 -9.82
C ALA A 256 8.38 -2.08 -10.92
N ALA A 257 9.65 -1.67 -10.91
CA ALA A 257 10.18 -0.78 -11.94
C ALA A 257 10.21 -1.42 -13.34
N GLY A 258 10.32 -2.75 -13.43
CA GLY A 258 10.41 -3.51 -14.68
C GLY A 258 11.72 -4.30 -14.81
N ASN A 259 11.75 -5.30 -15.70
CA ASN A 259 12.85 -6.28 -15.82
C ASN A 259 13.50 -6.30 -17.22
N SER A 260 13.60 -5.15 -17.89
CA SER A 260 14.16 -5.03 -19.25
C SER A 260 15.57 -4.43 -19.29
N GLY A 261 16.11 -3.96 -18.17
CA GLY A 261 17.46 -3.40 -18.07
C GLY A 261 17.62 -2.02 -18.71
N ILE A 262 16.52 -1.29 -18.89
CA ILE A 262 16.48 -0.02 -19.66
C ILE A 262 16.07 1.17 -18.78
N GLU A 263 16.36 2.38 -19.27
CA GLU A 263 15.95 3.67 -18.68
C GLU A 263 14.46 3.96 -18.92
N GLN A 264 13.59 3.08 -18.44
CA GLN A 264 12.15 3.23 -18.56
C GLN A 264 11.45 2.48 -17.43
N VAL A 265 11.02 3.22 -16.40
CA VAL A 265 10.19 2.66 -15.34
C VAL A 265 8.79 2.39 -15.90
N ASN A 266 8.28 1.17 -15.67
CA ASN A 266 6.96 0.76 -16.15
C ASN A 266 5.83 1.35 -15.29
N TYR A 267 4.63 1.42 -15.84
CA TYR A 267 3.42 1.75 -15.09
C TYR A 267 2.87 0.49 -14.39
N PRO A 268 2.40 0.61 -13.13
CA PRO A 268 2.11 1.86 -12.41
C PRO A 268 3.28 2.46 -11.63
N ALA A 269 4.46 1.81 -11.56
CA ALA A 269 5.60 2.32 -10.79
C ALA A 269 6.04 3.73 -11.23
N ALA A 270 5.88 4.09 -12.50
CA ALA A 270 6.18 5.43 -12.99
C ALA A 270 5.18 6.53 -12.55
N TYR A 271 4.03 6.18 -11.95
CA TYR A 271 3.13 7.17 -11.37
C TYR A 271 3.66 7.67 -10.02
N GLU A 272 3.53 8.97 -9.76
CA GLU A 272 3.91 9.55 -8.46
C GLU A 272 3.16 8.89 -7.29
N SER A 273 1.93 8.41 -7.53
CA SER A 273 1.13 7.67 -6.55
C SER A 273 1.72 6.32 -6.13
N ALA A 274 2.80 5.84 -6.74
CA ALA A 274 3.40 4.54 -6.46
C ALA A 274 4.88 4.68 -6.09
N ILE A 275 5.30 3.90 -5.08
CA ILE A 275 6.71 3.70 -4.76
C ILE A 275 7.29 2.75 -5.80
N ALA A 276 8.13 3.27 -6.70
CA ALA A 276 8.81 2.48 -7.71
C ALA A 276 10.04 1.76 -7.12
N VAL A 277 10.09 0.44 -7.28
CA VAL A 277 11.14 -0.39 -6.69
C VAL A 277 12.05 -1.00 -7.74
N SER A 278 13.35 -0.68 -7.68
CA SER A 278 14.41 -1.34 -8.45
C SER A 278 14.98 -2.55 -7.68
N SER A 279 15.64 -3.46 -8.40
CA SER A 279 16.16 -4.72 -7.85
C SER A 279 17.67 -4.69 -7.66
N VAL A 280 18.15 -5.19 -6.51
CA VAL A 280 19.57 -5.41 -6.20
C VAL A 280 19.88 -6.87 -5.88
N ASP A 281 21.15 -7.24 -6.04
CA ASP A 281 21.70 -8.52 -5.61
C ASP A 281 22.28 -8.45 -4.18
N ARG A 282 22.84 -9.58 -3.72
CA ARG A 282 23.44 -9.71 -2.38
C ARG A 282 24.68 -8.85 -2.14
N ASN A 283 25.25 -8.25 -3.18
CA ASN A 283 26.41 -7.36 -3.13
C ASN A 283 26.00 -5.89 -3.31
N ASP A 284 24.71 -5.59 -3.13
CA ASP A 284 24.10 -4.27 -3.33
C ASP A 284 24.28 -3.73 -4.75
N GLN A 285 24.54 -4.61 -5.73
CA GLN A 285 24.61 -4.20 -7.13
C GLN A 285 23.23 -4.23 -7.74
N ARG A 286 22.90 -3.20 -8.55
CA ARG A 286 21.66 -3.20 -9.31
C ARG A 286 21.64 -4.41 -10.24
N ALA A 287 20.56 -5.19 -10.18
CA ALA A 287 20.34 -6.29 -11.11
C ALA A 287 20.38 -5.76 -12.55
N ALA A 288 21.13 -6.39 -13.44
CA ALA A 288 21.27 -5.93 -14.84
C ALA A 288 19.91 -5.83 -15.56
N SER A 289 18.97 -6.70 -15.23
CA SER A 289 17.61 -6.68 -15.75
C SER A 289 16.72 -5.59 -15.14
N SER A 290 17.05 -5.00 -13.99
CA SER A 290 16.20 -3.96 -13.39
C SER A 290 16.07 -2.77 -14.33
N ASN A 291 14.86 -2.29 -14.57
CA ASN A 291 14.70 -0.97 -15.17
C ASN A 291 15.17 0.10 -14.18
N TYR A 292 15.54 1.26 -14.72
CA TYR A 292 16.01 2.41 -13.98
C TYR A 292 15.41 3.70 -14.58
N GLY A 293 15.57 4.81 -13.90
CA GLY A 293 15.07 6.11 -14.35
C GLY A 293 14.64 7.00 -13.19
N SER A 294 14.31 8.25 -13.50
CA SER A 294 13.99 9.28 -12.49
C SER A 294 12.79 8.97 -11.60
N ALA A 295 11.94 8.00 -11.95
CA ALA A 295 10.82 7.55 -11.14
C ALA A 295 11.20 6.51 -10.08
N VAL A 296 12.36 5.85 -10.16
CA VAL A 296 12.82 4.90 -9.11
C VAL A 296 12.85 5.63 -7.76
N GLU A 297 12.18 5.07 -6.75
CA GLU A 297 12.08 5.66 -5.42
C GLU A 297 12.93 4.90 -4.41
N LEU A 298 12.90 3.57 -4.44
CA LEU A 298 13.69 2.71 -3.56
C LEU A 298 14.29 1.53 -4.32
N ALA A 299 15.36 0.97 -3.78
CA ALA A 299 15.90 -0.32 -4.16
C ALA A 299 15.57 -1.38 -3.11
N ALA A 300 15.43 -2.63 -3.55
CA ALA A 300 15.26 -3.77 -2.64
C ALA A 300 15.82 -5.08 -3.22
N PRO A 301 16.08 -6.09 -2.37
CA PRO A 301 16.59 -7.39 -2.81
C PRO A 301 15.66 -8.06 -3.83
N GLY A 302 16.18 -8.39 -5.01
CA GLY A 302 15.37 -9.02 -6.06
C GLY A 302 16.14 -9.97 -6.97
N VAL A 303 17.33 -10.44 -6.57
CA VAL A 303 18.11 -11.46 -7.29
C VAL A 303 18.28 -12.68 -6.40
N ASP A 304 17.96 -13.86 -6.91
CA ASP A 304 18.04 -15.13 -6.19
C ASP A 304 17.33 -15.06 -4.83
N ILE A 305 16.04 -14.71 -4.84
CA ILE A 305 15.20 -14.57 -3.65
C ILE A 305 14.45 -15.88 -3.38
N PRO A 306 14.77 -16.61 -2.30
CA PRO A 306 14.00 -17.78 -1.87
C PRO A 306 12.68 -17.34 -1.23
N SER A 307 11.59 -18.00 -1.59
CA SER A 307 10.28 -17.79 -0.95
C SER A 307 9.35 -19.00 -1.17
N THR A 308 8.15 -18.91 -0.64
CA THR A 308 7.08 -19.91 -0.75
C THR A 308 6.66 -20.14 -2.21
N ALA A 309 6.30 -21.38 -2.54
CA ALA A 309 5.75 -21.78 -3.82
C ALA A 309 4.47 -22.58 -3.58
N ARG A 310 3.69 -22.83 -4.63
CA ARG A 310 2.46 -23.64 -4.53
C ARG A 310 2.71 -25.02 -3.93
N ASP A 311 1.62 -25.64 -3.45
CA ASP A 311 1.59 -27.03 -2.98
C ASP A 311 2.53 -27.26 -1.78
N GLY A 312 2.71 -26.22 -0.95
CA GLY A 312 3.60 -26.25 0.22
C GLY A 312 5.10 -26.17 -0.10
N GLY A 313 5.46 -25.88 -1.35
CA GLY A 313 6.84 -25.85 -1.82
C GLY A 313 7.58 -24.54 -1.55
N TYR A 314 8.84 -24.50 -1.96
CA TYR A 314 9.68 -23.29 -1.94
C TYR A 314 10.45 -23.20 -3.25
N THR A 315 10.73 -21.99 -3.71
CA THR A 315 11.49 -21.75 -4.94
C THR A 315 12.25 -20.43 -4.88
N THR A 316 13.22 -20.28 -5.78
CA THR A 316 14.04 -19.07 -5.90
C THR A 316 13.71 -18.34 -7.20
N LEU A 317 13.28 -17.09 -7.10
CA LEU A 317 12.96 -16.22 -8.24
C LEU A 317 13.81 -14.95 -8.23
N SER A 318 14.02 -14.36 -9.41
CA SER A 318 14.64 -13.03 -9.54
C SER A 318 13.80 -12.08 -10.39
N GLY A 319 13.73 -10.82 -9.96
CA GLY A 319 13.08 -9.72 -10.65
C GLY A 319 12.78 -8.56 -9.71
N THR A 320 12.43 -7.40 -10.28
CA THR A 320 11.83 -6.29 -9.50
C THR A 320 10.53 -6.72 -8.81
N SER A 321 9.83 -7.70 -9.36
CA SER A 321 8.69 -8.37 -8.71
C SER A 321 9.00 -8.98 -7.34
N GLN A 322 10.24 -9.44 -7.10
CA GLN A 322 10.71 -9.94 -5.81
C GLN A 322 11.28 -8.82 -4.92
N ALA A 323 11.69 -7.69 -5.50
CA ALA A 323 12.11 -6.50 -4.75
C ALA A 323 10.92 -5.77 -4.11
N VAL A 324 9.83 -5.58 -4.84
CA VAL A 324 8.58 -4.94 -4.36
C VAL A 324 8.09 -5.48 -3.01
N PRO A 325 7.92 -6.81 -2.80
CA PRO A 325 7.38 -7.33 -1.56
C PRO A 325 8.24 -7.04 -0.31
N HIS A 326 9.55 -6.81 -0.49
CA HIS A 326 10.40 -6.35 0.62
C HIS A 326 10.02 -4.94 1.09
N VAL A 327 9.76 -4.03 0.14
CA VAL A 327 9.32 -2.65 0.44
C VAL A 327 7.88 -2.63 0.95
N VAL A 328 7.00 -3.50 0.43
CA VAL A 328 5.65 -3.69 0.94
C VAL A 328 5.68 -4.15 2.40
N GLY A 329 6.52 -5.14 2.72
CA GLY A 329 6.72 -5.56 4.10
C GLY A 329 7.28 -4.44 4.98
N ALA A 330 8.25 -3.66 4.49
CA ALA A 330 8.78 -2.50 5.21
C ALA A 330 7.69 -1.46 5.50
N ALA A 331 6.84 -1.13 4.51
CA ALA A 331 5.70 -0.25 4.68
C ALA A 331 4.72 -0.81 5.72
N ALA A 332 4.43 -2.12 5.70
CA ALA A 332 3.55 -2.74 6.67
C ALA A 332 4.12 -2.67 8.10
N LEU A 333 5.43 -2.88 8.28
CA LEU A 333 6.08 -2.71 9.57
C LEU A 333 5.95 -1.26 10.07
N VAL A 334 6.25 -0.28 9.23
CA VAL A 334 6.14 1.15 9.56
C VAL A 334 4.70 1.51 9.94
N ILE A 335 3.71 1.09 9.15
CA ILE A 335 2.28 1.34 9.44
C ILE A 335 1.86 0.70 10.76
N SER A 336 2.35 -0.51 11.08
CA SER A 336 2.02 -1.21 12.34
C SER A 336 2.50 -0.47 13.60
N GLN A 337 3.45 0.46 13.46
CA GLN A 337 3.90 1.33 14.55
C GLN A 337 2.95 2.52 14.81
N GLY A 338 1.84 2.62 14.08
CA GLY A 338 0.83 3.64 14.31
C GLY A 338 1.19 5.00 13.72
N VAL A 339 1.86 5.05 12.55
CA VAL A 339 2.12 6.30 11.82
C VAL A 339 0.82 7.08 11.65
N GLN A 340 0.86 8.34 12.08
CA GLN A 340 -0.23 9.30 12.01
C GLN A 340 -0.03 10.23 10.80
N ASP A 341 -1.14 10.73 10.27
CA ASP A 341 -1.16 11.87 9.35
C ASP A 341 -0.67 13.11 10.12
N ALA A 342 0.60 13.47 9.91
CA ALA A 342 1.28 14.51 10.68
C ALA A 342 1.00 15.91 10.11
N ASN A 343 0.69 16.00 8.81
CA ASN A 343 0.44 17.25 8.12
C ASN A 343 -1.06 17.59 7.97
N GLY A 344 -1.96 16.67 8.33
CA GLY A 344 -3.40 16.83 8.31
C GLY A 344 -4.01 16.78 6.90
N ASN A 345 -3.36 16.14 5.93
CA ASN A 345 -3.82 16.06 4.55
C ASN A 345 -4.92 14.99 4.33
N GLY A 346 -5.26 14.21 5.36
CA GLY A 346 -6.28 13.16 5.34
C GLY A 346 -5.74 11.77 5.00
N THR A 347 -4.43 11.60 4.81
CA THR A 347 -3.76 10.34 4.51
C THR A 347 -2.44 10.23 5.27
N ARG A 348 -1.92 9.01 5.45
CA ARG A 348 -0.60 8.76 6.08
C ARG A 348 0.49 8.35 5.09
N VAL A 349 0.13 8.32 3.80
CA VAL A 349 0.95 7.70 2.75
C VAL A 349 2.29 8.41 2.60
N ASP A 350 2.29 9.74 2.68
CA ASP A 350 3.50 10.52 2.56
C ASP A 350 4.39 10.43 3.80
N GLU A 351 3.85 10.27 5.02
CA GLU A 351 4.66 9.96 6.19
C GLU A 351 5.32 8.59 6.10
N VAL A 352 4.60 7.57 5.61
CA VAL A 352 5.17 6.23 5.38
C VAL A 352 6.25 6.29 4.30
N ARG A 353 5.98 6.92 3.14
CA ARG A 353 6.96 7.12 2.06
C ARG A 353 8.19 7.88 2.55
N SER A 354 7.99 9.02 3.22
CA SER A 354 9.07 9.83 3.79
C SER A 354 9.91 9.03 4.78
N ARG A 355 9.28 8.21 5.60
CA ARG A 355 10.00 7.36 6.55
C ARG A 355 10.88 6.33 5.85
N LEU A 356 10.35 5.64 4.86
CA LEU A 356 11.13 4.66 4.08
C LEU A 356 12.29 5.35 3.34
N ASN A 357 12.02 6.48 2.69
CA ASN A 357 13.01 7.22 1.90
C ASN A 357 14.13 7.82 2.76
N SER A 358 13.79 8.45 3.89
CA SER A 358 14.79 9.10 4.76
C SER A 358 15.67 8.13 5.54
N THR A 359 15.24 6.87 5.64
CA THR A 359 15.98 5.82 6.35
C THR A 359 16.70 4.85 5.42
N ALA A 360 16.45 4.93 4.11
CA ALA A 360 17.11 4.08 3.12
C ALA A 360 18.64 4.18 3.22
N THR A 361 19.31 3.06 3.00
CA THR A 361 20.76 3.03 2.86
C THR A 361 21.12 3.48 1.45
N ASP A 362 21.69 4.67 1.36
CA ASP A 362 22.13 5.28 0.11
C ASP A 362 23.12 4.36 -0.64
N LEU A 363 22.85 4.13 -1.93
CA LEU A 363 23.65 3.28 -2.81
C LEU A 363 23.96 4.03 -4.10
N GLY A 364 25.15 3.83 -4.66
CA GLY A 364 25.56 4.48 -5.89
C GLY A 364 26.01 5.93 -5.69
N ALA A 365 25.39 6.88 -6.38
CA ALA A 365 25.72 8.29 -6.25
C ALA A 365 25.10 8.84 -4.96
N ILE A 366 25.78 9.79 -4.30
CA ILE A 366 25.26 10.36 -3.04
C ILE A 366 23.90 11.02 -3.28
N GLY A 367 22.92 10.62 -2.47
CA GLY A 367 21.55 11.10 -2.54
C GLY A 367 20.74 10.45 -3.66
N ARG A 368 19.54 10.97 -3.91
CA ARG A 368 18.61 10.31 -4.82
C ARG A 368 19.16 10.20 -6.24
N ASP A 369 19.21 8.97 -6.78
CA ASP A 369 19.72 8.69 -8.12
C ASP A 369 18.74 7.83 -8.98
N PRO A 370 18.91 7.77 -10.32
CA PRO A 370 18.00 7.02 -11.19
C PRO A 370 18.06 5.49 -11.06
N PHE A 371 19.08 4.92 -10.41
CA PHE A 371 19.30 3.48 -10.31
C PHE A 371 18.75 2.90 -9.01
N PHE A 372 19.02 3.58 -7.88
CA PHE A 372 18.63 3.11 -6.55
C PHE A 372 17.57 3.99 -5.87
N GLY A 373 17.19 5.12 -6.48
CA GLY A 373 16.26 6.05 -5.86
C GLY A 373 16.91 6.65 -4.62
N TYR A 374 16.24 6.62 -3.47
CA TYR A 374 16.82 7.01 -2.18
C TYR A 374 17.78 5.98 -1.60
N GLY A 375 17.92 4.81 -2.24
CA GLY A 375 18.78 3.73 -1.81
C GLY A 375 18.02 2.46 -1.44
N LEU A 376 18.74 1.51 -0.84
CA LEU A 376 18.19 0.25 -0.38
C LEU A 376 17.29 0.46 0.85
N VAL A 377 16.07 -0.07 0.80
CA VAL A 377 15.15 -0.02 1.95
C VAL A 377 15.81 -0.62 3.20
N ASP A 378 15.76 0.11 4.31
CA ASP A 378 16.37 -0.28 5.59
C ASP A 378 15.29 -0.34 6.66
N VAL A 379 14.74 -1.53 6.86
CA VAL A 379 13.69 -1.81 7.84
C VAL A 379 14.16 -1.55 9.27
N ALA A 380 15.43 -1.80 9.58
CA ALA A 380 15.96 -1.58 10.92
C ALA A 380 15.90 -0.09 11.30
N LYS A 381 16.30 0.81 10.38
CA LYS A 381 16.17 2.26 10.58
C LYS A 381 14.73 2.76 10.42
N ALA A 382 13.99 2.22 9.45
CA ALA A 382 12.59 2.59 9.20
C ALA A 382 11.67 2.29 10.40
N THR A 383 11.98 1.25 11.18
CA THR A 383 11.23 0.84 12.38
C THR A 383 11.88 1.27 13.68
N GLU A 384 13.04 1.93 13.64
CA GLU A 384 13.65 2.52 14.81
C GLU A 384 12.81 3.70 15.27
N THR A 385 11.95 3.57 16.28
CA THR A 385 11.21 4.72 16.82
C THR A 385 12.18 5.89 16.96
N ALA A 386 11.99 6.95 16.15
CA ALA A 386 12.84 8.14 16.16
C ALA A 386 13.05 8.50 17.62
N ASP A 387 14.30 8.60 18.07
CA ASP A 387 14.69 8.78 19.47
C ASP A 387 13.56 9.47 20.23
N GLN A 388 12.80 8.68 21.01
CA GLN A 388 11.69 9.21 21.77
C GLN A 388 12.23 10.43 22.48
N PRO A 389 11.71 11.64 22.22
CA PRO A 389 12.43 12.84 22.59
C PRO A 389 12.73 12.73 24.08
N ALA A 390 14.01 12.83 24.42
CA ALA A 390 14.44 12.73 25.82
C ALA A 390 13.69 13.74 26.68
N THR A 391 13.09 14.77 26.05
CA THR A 391 12.35 15.83 26.70
C THR A 391 11.17 16.34 25.86
N TYR A 392 9.97 16.40 26.44
CA TYR A 392 8.76 17.04 25.91
C TYR A 392 8.55 18.40 26.60
N ARG A 393 8.05 19.42 25.87
CA ARG A 393 7.81 20.78 26.40
C ARG A 393 6.40 21.25 26.08
N TYR A 394 5.69 21.79 27.07
CA TYR A 394 4.35 22.37 26.90
C TYR A 394 4.18 23.66 27.70
N THR A 395 3.36 24.57 27.20
CA THR A 395 2.99 25.79 27.94
C THR A 395 1.52 25.73 28.34
N LEU A 396 1.24 25.85 29.64
CA LEU A 396 -0.10 26.07 30.19
C LEU A 396 -0.41 27.57 30.22
N LYS A 397 -1.63 27.97 29.83
CA LYS A 397 -2.12 29.35 29.97
C LYS A 397 -3.57 29.36 30.43
N THR A 398 -3.90 30.16 31.44
CA THR A 398 -5.28 30.41 31.83
C THR A 398 -5.86 31.53 30.95
N THR A 399 -6.53 31.16 29.88
CA THR A 399 -7.13 32.09 28.90
C THR A 399 -8.62 32.30 29.16
N PHE A 400 -9.31 31.22 29.54
CA PHE A 400 -10.73 31.16 29.83
C PHE A 400 -10.98 31.20 31.34
N SER A 401 -12.14 31.70 31.74
CA SER A 401 -12.61 31.67 33.13
C SER A 401 -12.93 30.25 33.61
N ASP A 402 -13.39 29.39 32.71
CA ASP A 402 -13.59 27.95 32.94
C ASP A 402 -12.24 27.21 32.87
N PRO A 403 -11.75 26.62 33.97
CA PRO A 403 -10.45 25.93 34.00
C PRO A 403 -10.36 24.78 33.01
N LEU A 404 -11.44 24.02 32.78
CA LEU A 404 -11.42 22.84 31.90
C LEU A 404 -11.18 23.22 30.43
N LYS A 405 -11.59 24.43 30.03
CA LYS A 405 -11.30 24.96 28.69
C LYS A 405 -9.84 25.35 28.49
N ASN A 406 -9.06 25.46 29.58
CA ASN A 406 -7.62 25.70 29.54
C ASN A 406 -6.80 24.41 29.62
N ALA A 407 -7.44 23.24 29.66
CA ALA A 407 -6.74 21.97 29.80
C ALA A 407 -5.95 21.63 28.53
N ILE A 408 -4.73 21.14 28.71
CA ILE A 408 -3.97 20.50 27.63
C ILE A 408 -4.04 18.99 27.79
N LYS A 409 -4.00 18.29 26.67
CA LYS A 409 -4.05 16.83 26.61
C LYS A 409 -2.89 16.36 25.75
N PHE A 410 -2.14 15.39 26.22
CA PHE A 410 -1.05 14.78 25.48
C PHE A 410 -0.89 13.31 25.89
N THR A 411 -0.19 12.56 25.04
CA THR A 411 0.09 11.14 25.25
C THR A 411 1.58 10.93 25.32
N LEU A 412 2.03 10.07 26.22
CA LEU A 412 3.41 9.61 26.31
C LEU A 412 3.46 8.10 26.03
N PRO A 413 4.49 7.61 25.33
CA PRO A 413 4.66 6.18 25.09
C PRO A 413 5.04 5.44 26.38
N ALA A 414 5.17 4.11 26.28
CA ALA A 414 5.62 3.28 27.39
C ALA A 414 7.01 3.71 27.90
N GLY A 415 7.16 3.77 29.22
CA GLY A 415 8.42 4.11 29.87
C GLY A 415 8.24 4.90 31.17
N THR A 416 9.38 5.31 31.71
CA THR A 416 9.47 6.09 32.95
C THR A 416 9.84 7.53 32.64
N TYR A 417 9.16 8.49 33.27
CA TYR A 417 9.31 9.92 33.00
C TYR A 417 9.36 10.72 34.29
N GLU A 418 9.96 11.91 34.21
CA GLU A 418 9.84 12.98 35.19
C GLU A 418 9.17 14.18 34.53
N MET A 419 7.97 14.53 34.99
CA MET A 419 7.30 15.75 34.58
C MET A 419 7.56 16.83 35.61
N SER A 420 8.10 17.97 35.20
CA SER A 420 8.23 19.17 36.01
C SER A 420 7.38 20.30 35.47
N VAL A 421 6.79 21.09 36.36
CA VAL A 421 5.95 22.23 36.02
C VAL A 421 6.47 23.47 36.72
N THR A 422 6.93 24.44 35.94
CA THR A 422 7.49 25.70 36.41
C THR A 422 6.42 26.78 36.32
N ASN A 423 5.93 27.22 37.48
CA ASN A 423 4.81 28.14 37.60
C ASN A 423 5.20 29.60 37.34
N SER A 424 4.36 30.29 36.58
CA SER A 424 4.39 31.74 36.35
C SER A 424 2.99 32.33 36.61
N GLY A 425 2.51 32.17 37.85
CA GLY A 425 1.32 32.88 38.37
C GLY A 425 0.03 32.07 38.49
N LEU A 426 0.06 30.75 38.30
CA LEU A 426 -1.06 29.85 38.62
C LEU A 426 -1.23 29.71 40.14
N ASN A 427 -2.48 29.51 40.58
CA ASN A 427 -2.82 29.14 41.96
C ASN A 427 -2.60 27.63 42.19
N ALA A 428 -2.94 26.81 41.19
CA ALA A 428 -2.79 25.36 41.24
C ALA A 428 -2.72 24.75 39.84
N VAL A 429 -2.31 23.49 39.78
CA VAL A 429 -2.45 22.64 38.60
C VAL A 429 -2.97 21.27 38.99
N LEU A 430 -3.86 20.72 38.17
CA LEU A 430 -4.39 19.37 38.28
C LEU A 430 -3.86 18.52 37.12
N GLY A 431 -3.31 17.35 37.41
CA GLY A 431 -2.94 16.35 36.42
C GLY A 431 -3.79 15.10 36.58
N LYS A 432 -4.49 14.71 35.51
CA LYS A 432 -5.16 13.41 35.42
C LYS A 432 -4.35 12.51 34.50
N VAL A 433 -4.00 11.32 34.99
CA VAL A 433 -3.23 10.32 34.25
C VAL A 433 -4.10 9.10 34.00
N GLU A 434 -4.10 8.60 32.76
CA GLU A 434 -4.77 7.38 32.35
C GLU A 434 -3.76 6.43 31.71
N VAL A 435 -3.79 5.16 32.10
CA VAL A 435 -2.95 4.09 31.54
C VAL A 435 -3.88 3.01 31.02
N ASN A 436 -3.74 2.65 29.74
CA ASN A 436 -4.60 1.64 29.09
C ASN A 436 -6.11 1.89 29.24
N GLY A 437 -6.51 3.18 29.23
CA GLY A 437 -7.91 3.59 29.36
C GLY A 437 -8.47 3.61 30.79
N ILE A 438 -7.65 3.34 31.80
CA ILE A 438 -8.02 3.36 33.22
C ILE A 438 -7.31 4.55 33.89
N ILE A 439 -8.05 5.30 34.72
CA ILE A 439 -7.48 6.42 35.49
C ILE A 439 -6.51 5.87 36.55
N ASP A 440 -5.26 6.29 36.49
CA ASP A 440 -4.26 5.99 37.51
C ASP A 440 -4.26 7.10 38.57
N ILE A 441 -4.88 6.82 39.71
CA ILE A 441 -5.00 7.76 40.83
C ILE A 441 -3.67 7.97 41.58
N ASN A 442 -2.70 7.06 41.45
CA ASN A 442 -1.40 7.18 42.13
C ASN A 442 -0.47 8.15 41.39
N GLN A 443 -0.64 8.25 40.06
CA GLN A 443 0.11 9.17 39.21
C GLN A 443 -0.62 10.49 38.95
N SER A 444 -1.94 10.51 39.16
CA SER A 444 -2.74 11.74 39.10
C SER A 444 -2.44 12.64 40.31
N PHE A 445 -2.45 13.96 40.10
CA PHE A 445 -1.99 14.91 41.11
C PHE A 445 -2.80 16.21 41.13
N ILE A 446 -2.78 16.87 42.30
CA ILE A 446 -3.11 18.28 42.44
C ILE A 446 -1.97 18.96 43.18
N HIS A 447 -1.47 20.07 42.64
CA HIS A 447 -0.44 20.87 43.28
C HIS A 447 -0.90 22.31 43.44
N TRP A 448 -0.78 22.84 44.65
CA TRP A 448 -1.11 24.23 45.00
C TRP A 448 0.18 25.05 45.13
N PHE A 449 0.26 26.13 44.37
CA PHE A 449 1.43 27.00 44.38
C PHE A 449 1.35 28.04 45.51
N GLY A 450 2.50 28.32 46.14
CA GLY A 450 2.60 29.32 47.20
C GLY A 450 2.46 30.77 46.70
N ARG A 451 2.14 31.71 47.60
CA ARG A 451 1.78 33.10 47.25
C ARG A 451 2.89 33.98 46.64
N ASN A 452 4.16 33.57 46.62
CA ASN A 452 5.25 34.37 46.06
C ASN A 452 6.45 33.51 45.62
N LYS A 453 6.91 33.76 44.38
CA LYS A 453 8.03 33.17 43.59
C LYS A 453 7.63 32.10 42.57
N SER A 454 8.36 32.09 41.44
CA SER A 454 8.37 30.98 40.48
C SER A 454 8.73 29.70 41.24
N GLN A 455 7.83 28.72 41.18
CA GLN A 455 7.98 27.44 41.86
C GLN A 455 7.91 26.34 40.81
N THR A 456 8.84 25.39 40.90
CA THR A 456 8.82 24.18 40.09
C THR A 456 8.45 23.02 41.00
N PHE A 457 7.45 22.23 40.63
CA PHE A 457 7.22 20.91 41.22
C PHE A 457 7.46 19.83 40.17
N ALA A 458 7.80 18.63 40.61
CA ALA A 458 8.01 17.48 39.75
C ALA A 458 7.17 16.28 40.20
N VAL A 459 6.79 15.42 39.25
CA VAL A 459 6.06 14.17 39.45
C VAL A 459 6.67 13.09 38.57
N GLY A 460 6.84 11.90 39.13
CA GLY A 460 7.25 10.71 38.37
C GLY A 460 6.04 10.09 37.67
N LEU A 461 6.23 9.66 36.43
CA LEU A 461 5.20 8.97 35.64
C LEU A 461 5.76 7.66 35.11
N GLU A 462 4.96 6.60 35.13
CA GLU A 462 5.35 5.27 34.70
C GLU A 462 4.23 4.62 33.88
N PHE A 463 4.56 4.22 32.67
CA PHE A 463 3.63 3.59 31.73
C PHE A 463 4.15 2.20 31.31
N PRO A 464 3.93 1.16 32.15
CA PRO A 464 4.40 -0.18 31.84
C PRO A 464 3.54 -0.81 30.74
N GLY A 465 4.14 -1.05 29.58
CA GLY A 465 3.52 -1.84 28.50
C GLY A 465 2.35 -1.17 27.76
N GLY A 466 2.25 0.16 27.77
CA GLY A 466 1.23 0.90 27.02
C GLY A 466 1.44 2.41 27.03
N GLU A 467 0.59 3.15 26.29
CA GLU A 467 0.62 4.61 26.27
C GLU A 467 -0.07 5.21 27.51
N GLY A 468 0.52 6.28 28.04
CA GLY A 468 -0.05 7.11 29.11
C GLY A 468 -0.72 8.37 28.56
N LYS A 469 -2.01 8.56 28.81
CA LYS A 469 -2.74 9.80 28.47
C LYS A 469 -2.77 10.73 29.67
N ILE A 470 -2.39 11.98 29.46
CA ILE A 470 -2.27 12.98 30.52
C ILE A 470 -3.11 14.20 30.16
N VAL A 471 -3.93 14.64 31.11
CA VAL A 471 -4.71 15.87 31.02
C VAL A 471 -4.26 16.80 32.13
N VAL A 472 -3.76 17.98 31.76
CA VAL A 472 -3.26 18.97 32.72
C VAL A 472 -4.12 20.22 32.68
N VAL A 473 -4.70 20.58 33.83
CA VAL A 473 -5.64 21.70 33.96
C VAL A 473 -5.01 22.80 34.81
N PRO A 474 -4.73 23.99 34.26
CA PRO A 474 -4.22 25.12 35.03
C PRO A 474 -5.35 25.85 35.76
N ILE A 475 -5.12 26.22 37.02
CA ILE A 475 -6.07 26.96 37.86
C ILE A 475 -5.41 28.27 38.28
N GLY A 476 -5.96 29.41 37.87
CA GLY A 476 -5.38 30.72 38.14
C GLY A 476 -6.17 31.87 37.55
N LYS A 477 -5.69 33.10 37.77
CA LYS A 477 -6.26 34.30 37.13
C LYS A 477 -5.89 34.35 35.65
N ARG A 478 -6.78 34.89 34.81
CA ARG A 478 -6.54 35.05 33.38
C ARG A 478 -5.17 35.70 33.11
N GLY A 479 -4.39 35.11 32.21
CA GLY A 479 -3.02 35.54 31.88
C GLY A 479 -1.92 34.83 32.67
N ALA A 480 -2.23 34.05 33.71
CA ALA A 480 -1.25 33.19 34.36
C ALA A 480 -0.81 32.03 33.45
N SER A 481 0.42 31.56 33.62
CA SER A 481 0.99 30.48 32.82
C SER A 481 1.90 29.56 33.63
N ALA A 482 2.23 28.41 33.06
CA ALA A 482 3.30 27.55 33.55
C ALA A 482 3.94 26.80 32.38
N GLU A 483 5.22 26.46 32.52
CA GLU A 483 5.95 25.62 31.58
C GLU A 483 6.00 24.19 32.13
N ILE A 484 5.67 23.21 31.29
CA ILE A 484 5.80 21.79 31.58
C ILE A 484 6.99 21.26 30.80
N LEU A 485 7.87 20.54 31.51
CA LEU A 485 8.99 19.81 30.94
C LEU A 485 8.88 18.35 31.34
N ILE A 486 8.83 17.42 30.39
CA ILE A 486 8.73 15.99 30.68
C ILE A 486 9.96 15.28 30.14
N THR A 487 10.79 14.73 31.01
CA THR A 487 12.04 14.08 30.64
C THR A 487 11.90 12.58 30.79
N ARG A 488 12.26 11.81 29.76
CA ARG A 488 12.30 10.35 29.87
C ARG A 488 13.48 9.94 30.77
N LYS A 489 13.25 9.03 31.72
CA LYS A 489 14.32 8.40 32.49
C LYS A 489 14.75 7.14 31.73
N ASN A 490 16.05 7.04 31.43
CA ASN A 490 16.66 5.88 30.80
C ASN A 490 16.73 4.69 31.76
#